data_AF-A0A3M1QHG4-F1
#
_entry.id   AF-A0A3M1QHG4-F1
#
_cell.length_a   1.000
_cell.length_b   1.000
_cell.length_c   1.000
_cell.angle_alpha   90.00
_cell.angle_beta   90.00
_cell.angle_gamma   90.00
#
_symmetry.space_group_name_H-M   'P 1'
#
loop_
_entity.id
_entity.type
_entity.pdbx_description
1 polymer ?
#
loop_
_entity_poly.entity_id
_entity_poly.type
_entity_poly.pdbx_seq_one_letter_code
_entity_poly.pdbx_strand_id
1 'polypeptide(L)'
;APEAKIAQLLVYGAQVLLVEDTYDVAFDLCYEMCEAEGWYCRNTGINPFTTEGKKTVAYEVAEQLNWDVPDVVVVSVGDGSIISSVYKGFWELHQLGWIERIPRLIGVQAQGSAALVNAWQHNVSAVDMQPIDAHTIADSISAGLPRDRAKALRAVRETNGAYIAVPDEEIVQAIPQLAQQTGVFAEPAAAAVYAGVRRAVQSKAIGTNERVALLITGNGLKDVRRAQESVSGGLRVQPNIASIRQALRLN
;
A
#
# COMPACT_ATOMS: atom_id res chain seq x y z
N ALA A 1 -8.78 12.67 -6.57
CA ALA A 1 -8.75 12.05 -5.22
C ALA A 1 -10.13 11.50 -4.84
N PRO A 2 -10.22 10.42 -4.06
CA PRO A 2 -11.49 9.82 -3.61
C PRO A 2 -12.34 10.78 -2.76
N GLU A 3 -13.66 10.78 -2.99
CA GLU A 3 -14.64 11.63 -2.30
C GLU A 3 -14.56 11.51 -0.76
N ALA A 4 -14.40 10.28 -0.24
CA ALA A 4 -14.30 10.04 1.19
C ALA A 4 -13.08 10.71 1.85
N LYS A 5 -11.94 10.76 1.15
CA LYS A 5 -10.71 11.41 1.64
C LYS A 5 -10.90 12.93 1.72
N ILE A 6 -11.53 13.53 0.70
CA ILE A 6 -11.83 14.97 0.65
C ILE A 6 -12.84 15.33 1.76
N ALA A 7 -13.91 14.55 1.90
CA ALA A 7 -14.93 14.77 2.92
C ALA A 7 -14.31 14.76 4.33
N GLN A 8 -13.42 13.80 4.63
CA GLN A 8 -12.73 13.73 5.91
C GLN A 8 -11.94 15.01 6.21
N LEU A 9 -11.17 15.53 5.23
CA LEU A 9 -10.38 16.76 5.40
C LEU A 9 -11.28 17.98 5.66
N LEU A 10 -12.35 18.14 4.87
CA LEU A 10 -13.30 19.25 5.02
C LEU A 10 -14.01 19.21 6.38
N VAL A 11 -14.41 18.03 6.86
CA VAL A 11 -15.06 17.86 8.18
C VAL A 11 -14.13 18.26 9.33
N TYR A 12 -12.82 18.03 9.21
CA TYR A 12 -11.83 18.50 10.18
C TYR A 12 -11.49 20.00 10.05
N GLY A 13 -12.12 20.72 9.12
CA GLY A 13 -11.95 22.17 8.94
C GLY A 13 -10.76 22.55 8.05
N ALA A 14 -10.20 21.62 7.29
CA ALA A 14 -9.13 21.93 6.34
C ALA A 14 -9.66 22.74 5.15
N GLN A 15 -8.87 23.69 4.66
CA GLN A 15 -9.06 24.26 3.33
C GLN A 15 -8.53 23.27 2.29
N VAL A 16 -9.40 22.80 1.41
CA VAL A 16 -9.05 21.80 0.38
C VAL A 16 -9.07 22.47 -0.98
N LEU A 17 -7.90 22.52 -1.62
CA LEU A 17 -7.73 23.00 -2.98
C LEU A 17 -7.66 21.79 -3.92
N LEU A 18 -8.63 21.67 -4.82
CA LEU A 18 -8.67 20.59 -5.80
C LEU A 18 -7.91 21.05 -7.05
N VAL A 19 -6.68 20.56 -7.20
CA VAL A 19 -5.87 20.80 -8.41
C VAL A 19 -6.42 19.96 -9.55
N GLU A 20 -6.70 20.59 -10.69
CA GLU A 20 -7.24 19.94 -11.89
C GLU A 20 -6.14 19.26 -12.73
N ASP A 21 -5.31 18.43 -12.09
CA ASP A 21 -4.20 17.72 -12.73
C ASP A 21 -3.87 16.42 -11.93
N THR A 22 -2.76 15.78 -12.29
CA THR A 22 -2.20 14.58 -11.69
C THR A 22 -1.70 14.79 -10.25
N TYR A 23 -1.52 13.69 -9.52
CA TYR A 23 -0.92 13.70 -8.18
C TYR A 23 0.46 14.36 -8.17
N ASP A 24 1.29 14.08 -9.17
CA ASP A 24 2.64 14.61 -9.25
C ASP A 24 2.64 16.14 -9.39
N VAL A 25 1.76 16.70 -10.24
CA VAL A 25 1.59 18.15 -10.38
C VAL A 25 1.05 18.77 -9.10
N ALA A 26 0.07 18.14 -8.44
CA ALA A 26 -0.46 18.63 -7.17
C ALA A 26 0.60 18.63 -6.05
N PHE A 27 1.49 17.64 -6.02
CA PHE A 27 2.61 17.58 -5.09
C PHE A 27 3.61 18.70 -5.33
N ASP A 28 4.03 18.90 -6.59
CA ASP A 28 5.04 19.89 -6.94
C ASP A 28 4.52 21.31 -6.68
N LEU A 29 3.27 21.61 -7.06
CA LEU A 29 2.62 22.89 -6.74
C LEU A 29 2.50 23.12 -5.22
N CYS A 30 2.16 22.08 -4.45
CA CYS A 30 2.12 22.18 -2.99
C CYS A 30 3.49 22.52 -2.40
N TYR A 31 4.56 21.92 -2.93
CA TYR A 31 5.92 22.18 -2.50
C TYR A 31 6.33 23.63 -2.79
N GLU A 32 6.11 24.10 -4.02
CA GLU A 32 6.39 25.49 -4.43
C GLU A 32 5.67 26.51 -3.55
N MET A 33 4.38 26.29 -3.26
CA MET A 33 3.61 27.14 -2.36
C MET A 33 4.16 27.14 -0.92
N CYS A 34 4.61 25.98 -0.43
CA CYS A 34 5.21 25.91 0.91
C CYS A 34 6.49 26.75 0.99
N GLU A 35 7.34 26.68 -0.03
CA GLU A 35 8.57 27.48 -0.10
C GLU A 35 8.25 28.98 -0.24
N ALA A 36 7.30 29.35 -1.09
CA ALA A 36 6.92 30.75 -1.35
C ALA A 36 6.31 31.44 -0.11
N GLU A 37 5.46 30.72 0.63
CA GLU A 37 4.70 31.27 1.77
C GLU A 37 5.34 30.96 3.13
N GLY A 38 6.45 30.20 3.17
CA GLY A 38 7.07 29.73 4.40
C GLY A 38 6.20 28.75 5.19
N TRP A 39 5.30 28.02 4.52
CA TRP A 39 4.47 27.02 5.16
C TRP A 39 5.25 25.74 5.44
N TYR A 40 4.89 25.06 6.53
CA TYR A 40 5.44 23.75 6.83
C TYR A 40 4.91 22.69 5.86
N CYS A 41 5.79 22.13 5.04
CA CYS A 41 5.41 21.06 4.12
C CYS A 41 5.37 19.70 4.83
N ARG A 42 4.16 19.20 5.09
CA ARG A 42 3.95 17.88 5.72
C ARG A 42 4.16 16.71 4.75
N ASN A 43 4.32 16.96 3.45
CA ASN A 43 4.33 15.94 2.40
C ASN A 43 5.20 14.73 2.75
N THR A 44 4.63 13.53 2.60
CA THR A 44 5.23 12.30 3.12
C THR A 44 6.58 11.98 2.45
N GLY A 45 6.73 12.28 1.15
CA GLY A 45 7.96 12.00 0.40
C GLY A 45 9.17 12.86 0.80
N ILE A 46 8.98 13.90 1.62
CA ILE A 46 10.06 14.82 2.04
C ILE A 46 10.17 14.95 3.56
N ASN A 47 9.08 14.76 4.28
CA ASN A 47 9.01 15.12 5.69
C ASN A 47 9.62 14.02 6.57
N PRO A 48 10.76 14.29 7.25
CA PRO A 48 11.51 13.27 7.98
C PRO A 48 10.73 12.69 9.17
N PHE A 49 9.88 13.48 9.83
CA PHE A 49 9.05 12.99 10.92
C PHE A 49 8.08 11.91 10.46
N THR A 50 7.65 11.95 9.20
CA THR A 50 6.77 10.91 8.66
C THR A 50 7.49 9.59 8.44
N THR A 51 8.81 9.60 8.18
CA THR A 51 9.65 8.40 8.16
C THR A 51 9.82 7.85 9.58
N GLU A 52 10.15 8.72 10.55
CA GLU A 52 10.32 8.32 11.94
C GLU A 52 9.03 7.79 12.59
N GLY A 53 7.86 8.31 12.19
CA GLY A 53 6.58 7.77 12.63
C GLY A 53 6.25 6.43 11.97
N LYS A 54 6.48 6.29 10.66
CA LYS A 54 6.14 5.05 9.93
C LYS A 54 7.03 3.87 10.32
N LYS A 55 8.28 4.11 10.71
CA LYS A 55 9.20 3.01 11.07
C LYS A 55 8.75 2.23 12.31
N THR A 56 7.91 2.83 13.17
CA THR A 56 7.46 2.17 14.41
C THR A 56 6.66 0.90 14.15
N VAL A 57 6.03 0.76 12.99
CA VAL A 57 5.36 -0.50 12.61
C VAL A 57 6.33 -1.68 12.60
N ALA A 58 7.62 -1.46 12.29
CA ALA A 58 8.63 -2.52 12.37
C ALA A 58 8.93 -2.89 13.83
N TYR A 59 8.89 -1.92 14.75
CA TYR A 59 9.04 -2.16 16.18
C TYR A 59 7.87 -2.95 16.73
N GLU A 60 6.65 -2.53 16.40
CA GLU A 60 5.42 -3.22 16.81
C GLU A 60 5.40 -4.66 16.28
N VAL A 61 5.72 -4.86 14.99
CA VAL A 61 5.81 -6.22 14.41
C VAL A 61 6.84 -7.07 15.15
N ALA A 62 8.02 -6.53 15.45
CA ALA A 62 9.05 -7.28 16.18
C ALA A 62 8.60 -7.59 17.61
N GLU A 63 8.11 -6.60 18.35
CA GLU A 63 7.64 -6.75 19.74
C GLU A 63 6.51 -7.78 19.84
N GLN A 64 5.49 -7.68 18.98
CA GLN A 64 4.33 -8.58 18.98
C GLN A 64 4.69 -10.03 18.61
N LEU A 65 5.83 -10.24 17.96
CA LEU A 65 6.37 -11.56 17.63
C LEU A 65 7.49 -11.98 18.61
N ASN A 66 7.56 -11.36 19.79
CA ASN A 66 8.58 -11.64 20.81
C ASN A 66 10.02 -11.52 20.28
N TRP A 67 10.26 -10.49 19.45
CA TRP A 67 11.54 -10.20 18.80
C TRP A 67 12.01 -11.24 17.76
N ASP A 68 11.19 -12.26 17.50
CA ASP A 68 11.38 -13.21 16.41
C ASP A 68 10.63 -12.73 15.16
N VAL A 69 11.29 -11.85 14.40
CA VAL A 69 10.73 -11.15 13.24
C VAL A 69 10.30 -12.11 12.11
N PRO A 70 9.36 -11.72 11.24
CA PRO A 70 8.93 -12.58 10.12
C PRO A 70 10.07 -12.81 9.12
N ASP A 71 9.91 -13.82 8.27
CA ASP A 71 10.81 -14.05 7.13
C ASP A 71 10.65 -12.95 6.09
N VAL A 72 9.40 -12.52 5.88
CA VAL A 72 9.01 -11.56 4.84
C VAL A 72 8.02 -10.54 5.40
N VAL A 73 8.21 -9.27 5.04
CA VAL A 73 7.21 -8.21 5.23
C VAL A 73 6.78 -7.68 3.87
N VAL A 74 5.48 -7.65 3.62
CA VAL A 74 4.90 -7.23 2.35
C VAL A 74 4.18 -5.89 2.52
N VAL A 75 4.51 -4.94 1.64
CA VAL A 75 4.04 -3.56 1.72
C VAL A 75 3.56 -3.12 0.33
N SER A 76 2.41 -2.47 0.22
CA SER A 76 2.01 -1.82 -1.02
C SER A 76 2.72 -0.48 -1.18
N VAL A 77 3.14 -0.14 -2.40
CA VAL A 77 4.12 0.92 -2.64
C VAL A 77 3.64 1.90 -3.72
N GLY A 78 3.30 3.12 -3.27
CA GLY A 78 3.23 4.31 -4.12
C GLY A 78 4.57 5.01 -4.12
N ASP A 79 4.70 6.06 -3.31
CA ASP A 79 5.91 6.89 -3.21
C ASP A 79 7.18 6.18 -2.67
N GLY A 80 7.04 5.03 -2.00
CA GLY A 80 8.17 4.33 -1.38
C GLY A 80 8.43 4.67 0.09
N SER A 81 7.69 5.62 0.66
CA SER A 81 7.89 6.11 2.03
C SER A 81 7.63 5.05 3.11
N ILE A 82 6.59 4.23 2.97
CA ILE A 82 6.26 3.19 3.97
C ILE A 82 7.35 2.10 3.96
N ILE A 83 7.62 1.48 2.81
CA ILE A 83 8.59 0.37 2.73
C ILE A 83 10.00 0.80 3.15
N SER A 84 10.42 2.03 2.83
CA SER A 84 11.70 2.56 3.29
C SER A 84 11.74 2.82 4.80
N SER A 85 10.64 3.27 5.39
CA SER A 85 10.53 3.47 6.84
C SER A 85 10.51 2.13 7.59
N VAL A 86 9.79 1.14 7.06
CA VAL A 86 9.77 -0.23 7.59
C VAL A 86 11.20 -0.81 7.61
N TYR A 87 11.93 -0.65 6.51
CA TYR A 87 13.35 -1.04 6.46
C TYR A 87 14.17 -0.34 7.55
N LYS A 88 14.05 0.98 7.67
CA LYS A 88 14.77 1.75 8.69
C LYS A 88 14.49 1.23 10.11
N GLY A 89 13.23 0.90 10.42
CA GLY A 89 12.84 0.38 11.72
C GLY A 89 13.49 -0.98 12.03
N PHE A 90 13.40 -1.95 11.12
CA PHE A 90 14.09 -3.24 11.31
C PHE A 90 15.61 -3.09 11.33
N TRP A 91 16.16 -2.21 10.50
CA TRP A 91 17.59 -1.92 10.50
C TRP A 91 18.06 -1.39 11.85
N GLU A 92 17.35 -0.44 12.45
CA GLU A 92 17.67 0.09 13.78
C GLU A 92 17.59 -0.99 14.86
N LEU A 93 16.53 -1.81 14.89
CA LEU A 93 16.42 -2.91 15.84
C LEU A 93 17.59 -3.90 15.72
N HIS A 94 18.00 -4.19 14.48
CA HIS A 94 19.15 -5.05 14.22
C HIS A 94 20.46 -4.41 14.70
N GLN A 95 20.68 -3.11 14.41
CA GLN A 95 21.86 -2.39 14.90
C GLN A 95 21.92 -2.32 16.44
N LEU A 96 20.76 -2.29 17.10
CA LEU A 96 20.65 -2.32 18.57
C LEU A 96 20.80 -3.74 19.15
N GLY A 97 20.85 -4.78 18.32
CA GLY A 97 20.95 -6.17 18.75
C GLY A 97 19.65 -6.75 19.32
N TRP A 98 18.49 -6.13 19.04
CA TRP A 98 17.19 -6.60 19.52
C TRP A 98 16.62 -7.73 18.66
N ILE A 99 17.05 -7.80 17.39
CA ILE A 99 16.66 -8.85 16.44
C ILE A 99 17.91 -9.39 15.74
N GLU A 100 17.94 -10.68 15.45
CA GLU A 100 19.11 -11.35 14.84
C GLU A 100 19.23 -11.11 13.33
N ARG A 101 18.14 -10.70 12.67
CA ARG A 101 18.07 -10.52 11.21
C ARG A 101 17.03 -9.48 10.83
N ILE A 102 17.15 -8.92 9.62
CA ILE A 102 16.14 -8.06 9.01
C ILE A 102 15.25 -8.90 8.08
N PRO A 103 13.90 -8.81 8.15
CA PRO A 103 13.01 -9.50 7.21
C PRO A 103 13.24 -9.07 5.76
N ARG A 104 13.01 -9.98 4.81
CA ARG A 104 12.99 -9.62 3.38
C ARG A 104 11.80 -8.71 3.11
N LEU A 105 12.00 -7.61 2.39
CA LEU A 105 10.93 -6.68 2.08
C LEU A 105 10.40 -6.89 0.67
N ILE A 106 9.10 -7.16 0.56
CA ILE A 106 8.43 -7.26 -0.73
C ILE A 106 7.56 -6.03 -0.95
N GLY A 107 7.89 -5.26 -1.98
CA GLY A 107 7.11 -4.12 -2.43
C GLY A 107 6.08 -4.53 -3.48
N VAL A 108 4.82 -4.16 -3.31
CA VAL A 108 3.75 -4.46 -4.26
C VAL A 108 3.27 -3.16 -4.91
N GLN A 109 3.29 -3.11 -6.24
CA GLN A 109 2.72 -1.99 -7.00
C GLN A 109 1.59 -2.48 -7.89
N ALA A 110 0.63 -1.59 -8.16
CA ALA A 110 -0.32 -1.82 -9.24
C ALA A 110 0.44 -1.84 -10.58
N GLN A 111 0.03 -2.70 -11.51
CA GLN A 111 0.73 -2.90 -12.78
C GLN A 111 0.80 -1.61 -13.61
N GLY A 112 -0.28 -0.82 -13.63
CA GLY A 112 -0.31 0.48 -14.29
C GLY A 112 0.43 1.61 -13.56
N SER A 113 1.03 1.34 -12.38
CA SER A 113 1.82 2.29 -11.60
C SER A 113 3.13 1.66 -11.08
N ALA A 114 3.75 0.79 -11.88
CA ALA A 114 4.83 -0.12 -11.48
C ALA A 114 6.26 0.46 -11.64
N ALA A 115 6.47 1.76 -11.38
CA ALA A 115 7.75 2.42 -11.63
C ALA A 115 8.95 1.79 -10.87
N LEU A 116 8.77 1.38 -9.61
CA LEU A 116 9.81 0.74 -8.81
C LEU A 116 10.02 -0.72 -9.19
N VAL A 117 8.97 -1.43 -9.62
CA VAL A 117 9.09 -2.79 -10.19
C VAL A 117 10.01 -2.73 -11.41
N ASN A 118 9.74 -1.81 -12.34
CA ASN A 118 10.52 -1.65 -13.56
C ASN A 118 11.98 -1.29 -13.24
N ALA A 119 12.20 -0.34 -12.34
CA ALA A 119 13.55 0.08 -11.96
C ALA A 119 14.33 -1.03 -11.24
N TRP A 120 13.67 -1.82 -10.39
CA TRP A 120 14.28 -2.95 -9.71
C TRP A 120 14.68 -4.06 -10.69
N GLN A 121 13.78 -4.46 -11.59
CA GLN A 121 14.03 -5.53 -12.57
C GLN A 121 15.18 -5.20 -13.54
N HIS A 122 15.26 -3.95 -13.98
CA HIS A 122 16.27 -3.51 -14.95
C HIS A 122 17.52 -2.90 -14.30
N ASN A 123 17.64 -3.00 -12.97
CA ASN A 123 18.73 -2.43 -12.18
C ASN A 123 18.98 -0.92 -12.45
N VAL A 124 17.91 -0.16 -12.69
CA VAL A 124 17.96 1.28 -12.90
C VAL A 124 18.21 1.97 -11.55
N SER A 125 19.04 3.02 -11.55
CA SER A 125 19.28 3.82 -10.36
C SER A 125 18.08 4.75 -10.10
N ALA A 126 17.90 5.16 -8.84
CA ALA A 126 16.84 6.11 -8.49
C ALA A 126 16.95 7.46 -9.21
N VAL A 127 18.16 7.88 -9.57
CA VAL A 127 18.42 9.14 -10.28
C VAL A 127 18.02 9.03 -11.75
N ASP A 128 18.20 7.86 -12.35
CA ASP A 128 17.93 7.63 -13.78
C ASP A 128 16.47 7.27 -14.07
N MET A 129 15.66 7.02 -13.02
CA MET A 129 14.23 6.73 -13.17
C MET A 129 13.49 7.88 -13.86
N GLN A 130 12.75 7.54 -14.89
CA GLN A 130 11.85 8.46 -15.60
C GLN A 130 10.42 8.32 -15.07
N PRO A 131 9.61 9.40 -15.08
CA PRO A 131 8.19 9.32 -14.75
C PRO A 131 7.45 8.41 -15.73
N ILE A 132 6.43 7.72 -15.24
CA ILE A 132 5.47 6.96 -16.05
C ILE A 132 4.08 7.57 -15.94
N ASP A 133 3.23 7.30 -16.95
CA ASP A 133 1.80 7.63 -16.88
C ASP A 133 1.07 6.62 -15.97
N ALA A 134 1.05 6.94 -14.67
CA ALA A 134 0.50 6.07 -13.65
C ALA A 134 -1.02 6.06 -13.65
N HIS A 135 -1.59 4.87 -13.80
CA HIS A 135 -3.04 4.64 -13.78
C HIS A 135 -3.36 3.36 -13.01
N THR A 136 -4.27 3.46 -12.03
CA THR A 136 -4.78 2.30 -11.28
C THR A 136 -6.02 2.70 -10.48
N ILE A 137 -6.89 1.75 -10.19
CA ILE A 137 -7.97 1.90 -9.21
C ILE A 137 -7.45 2.06 -7.77
N ALA A 138 -6.20 1.69 -7.51
CA ALA A 138 -5.57 1.76 -6.19
C ALA A 138 -4.91 3.13 -5.97
N ASP A 139 -5.74 4.16 -5.79
CA ASP A 139 -5.36 5.58 -5.66
C ASP A 139 -4.15 5.82 -4.74
N SER A 140 -4.10 5.19 -3.55
CA SER A 140 -3.02 5.39 -2.58
C SER A 140 -1.64 4.89 -3.03
N ILE A 141 -1.55 4.14 -4.13
CA ILE A 141 -0.29 3.66 -4.73
C ILE A 141 -0.12 4.07 -6.20
N SER A 142 -0.91 5.05 -6.66
CA SER A 142 -0.79 5.64 -8.00
C SER A 142 0.26 6.75 -8.01
N ALA A 143 1.49 6.42 -8.39
CA ALA A 143 2.62 7.36 -8.42
C ALA A 143 3.49 7.13 -9.67
N GLY A 144 3.56 8.14 -10.54
CA GLY A 144 4.32 8.09 -11.79
C GLY A 144 5.83 8.19 -11.58
N LEU A 145 6.26 9.01 -10.62
CA LEU A 145 7.64 9.09 -10.17
C LEU A 145 7.72 9.08 -8.64
N PRO A 146 7.88 7.89 -8.01
CA PRO A 146 7.89 7.78 -6.56
C PRO A 146 8.91 8.70 -5.89
N ARG A 147 8.46 9.50 -4.93
CA ARG A 147 9.29 10.56 -4.32
C ARG A 147 10.40 10.01 -3.41
N ASP A 148 10.15 8.89 -2.73
CA ASP A 148 11.13 8.19 -1.87
C ASP A 148 11.83 7.01 -2.59
N ARG A 149 11.82 6.99 -3.93
CA ARG A 149 12.35 5.88 -4.77
C ARG A 149 13.76 5.40 -4.41
N ALA A 150 14.67 6.31 -4.06
CA ALA A 150 16.03 5.93 -3.67
C ALA A 150 16.05 5.05 -2.42
N LYS A 151 15.32 5.46 -1.38
CA LYS A 151 15.25 4.71 -0.12
C LYS A 151 14.46 3.40 -0.31
N ALA A 152 13.41 3.42 -1.13
CA ALA A 152 12.58 2.26 -1.41
C ALA A 152 13.32 1.18 -2.23
N LEU A 153 14.09 1.56 -3.26
CA LEU A 153 14.93 0.62 -4.01
C LEU A 153 16.03 0.03 -3.10
N ARG A 154 16.67 0.86 -2.27
CA ARG A 154 17.67 0.42 -1.30
C ARG A 154 17.09 -0.61 -0.33
N ALA A 155 15.94 -0.30 0.30
CA ALA A 155 15.26 -1.17 1.26
C ALA A 155 15.03 -2.58 0.71
N VAL A 156 14.53 -2.70 -0.53
CA VAL A 156 14.28 -4.00 -1.15
C VAL A 156 15.58 -4.70 -1.56
N ARG A 157 16.56 -3.97 -2.10
CA ARG A 157 17.86 -4.56 -2.50
C ARG A 157 18.67 -5.07 -1.30
N GLU A 158 18.80 -4.28 -0.24
CA GLU A 158 19.61 -4.62 0.94
C GLU A 158 19.00 -5.77 1.75
N THR A 159 17.69 -6.00 1.64
CA THR A 159 17.01 -7.12 2.31
C THR A 159 16.85 -8.35 1.40
N ASN A 160 17.46 -8.37 0.22
CA ASN A 160 17.27 -9.43 -0.79
C ASN A 160 15.77 -9.72 -1.06
N GLY A 161 14.98 -8.66 -1.08
CA GLY A 161 13.55 -8.68 -1.32
C GLY A 161 13.19 -8.67 -2.80
N ALA A 162 11.92 -8.40 -3.09
CA ALA A 162 11.42 -8.33 -4.46
C ALA A 162 10.37 -7.23 -4.63
N TYR A 163 10.22 -6.74 -5.87
CA TYR A 163 9.05 -5.97 -6.27
C TYR A 163 8.10 -6.82 -7.09
N ILE A 164 6.80 -6.71 -6.83
CA ILE A 164 5.73 -7.46 -7.49
C ILE A 164 4.72 -6.48 -8.10
N ALA A 165 4.46 -6.61 -9.40
CA ALA A 165 3.38 -5.88 -10.07
C ALA A 165 2.09 -6.73 -10.07
N VAL A 166 0.96 -6.09 -9.75
CA VAL A 166 -0.37 -6.72 -9.67
C VAL A 166 -1.37 -5.95 -10.55
N PRO A 167 -2.11 -6.61 -11.46
CA PRO A 167 -3.19 -6.01 -12.23
C PRO A 167 -4.34 -5.55 -11.33
N ASP A 168 -5.05 -4.51 -11.76
CA ASP A 168 -6.19 -3.96 -11.04
C ASP A 168 -7.29 -5.00 -10.81
N GLU A 169 -7.50 -5.91 -11.76
CA GLU A 169 -8.50 -6.99 -11.63
C GLU A 169 -8.17 -7.91 -10.45
N GLU A 170 -6.90 -8.21 -10.22
CA GLU A 170 -6.45 -9.01 -9.08
C GLU A 170 -6.51 -8.22 -7.77
N ILE A 171 -6.25 -6.91 -7.81
CA ILE A 171 -6.42 -6.02 -6.66
C ILE A 171 -7.89 -6.00 -6.22
N VAL A 172 -8.83 -5.83 -7.15
CA VAL A 172 -10.28 -5.86 -6.87
C VAL A 172 -10.68 -7.20 -6.26
N GLN A 173 -10.25 -8.31 -6.86
CA GLN A 173 -10.57 -9.65 -6.36
C GLN A 173 -9.98 -9.93 -4.97
N ALA A 174 -8.86 -9.30 -4.62
CA ALA A 174 -8.22 -9.46 -3.32
C ALA A 174 -9.02 -8.85 -2.16
N ILE A 175 -9.85 -7.83 -2.43
CA ILE A 175 -10.64 -7.15 -1.39
C ILE A 175 -11.57 -8.14 -0.66
N PRO A 176 -12.49 -8.86 -1.34
CA PRO A 176 -13.37 -9.82 -0.69
C PRO A 176 -12.60 -11.06 -0.22
N GLN A 177 -11.55 -11.49 -0.92
CA GLN A 177 -10.73 -12.64 -0.52
C GLN A 177 -10.08 -12.42 0.85
N LEU A 178 -9.44 -11.26 1.03
CA LEU A 178 -8.83 -10.88 2.31
C LEU A 178 -9.89 -10.82 3.42
N ALA A 179 -11.00 -10.12 3.17
CA ALA A 179 -12.05 -9.95 4.18
C ALA A 179 -12.69 -11.29 4.58
N GLN A 180 -13.04 -12.14 3.62
CA GLN A 180 -13.73 -13.41 3.87
C GLN A 180 -12.82 -14.44 4.56
N GLN A 181 -11.51 -14.40 4.31
CA GLN A 181 -10.57 -15.36 4.88
C GLN A 181 -9.98 -14.93 6.23
N THR A 182 -9.91 -13.62 6.49
CA THR A 182 -9.19 -13.07 7.65
C THR A 182 -10.03 -12.18 8.56
N GLY A 183 -11.21 -11.75 8.09
CA GLY A 183 -12.03 -10.74 8.77
C GLY A 183 -11.50 -9.31 8.60
N VAL A 184 -10.45 -9.07 7.81
CA VAL A 184 -9.86 -7.74 7.59
C VAL A 184 -10.41 -7.09 6.32
N PHE A 185 -11.14 -5.99 6.46
CA PHE A 185 -11.66 -5.23 5.32
C PHE A 185 -10.72 -4.07 4.94
N ALA A 186 -10.08 -4.19 3.77
CA ALA A 186 -9.05 -3.27 3.28
C ALA A 186 -9.49 -2.47 2.04
N GLU A 187 -8.95 -1.25 1.88
CA GLU A 187 -9.10 -0.48 0.63
C GLU A 187 -8.25 -1.11 -0.51
N PRO A 188 -8.47 -0.78 -1.80
CA PRO A 188 -7.77 -1.44 -2.91
C PRO A 188 -6.24 -1.47 -2.78
N ALA A 189 -5.60 -0.34 -2.46
CA ALA A 189 -4.16 -0.27 -2.27
C ALA A 189 -3.64 -1.15 -1.13
N ALA A 190 -4.42 -1.33 -0.07
CA ALA A 190 -4.07 -2.20 1.04
C ALA A 190 -4.37 -3.68 0.70
N ALA A 191 -5.43 -3.98 -0.06
CA ALA A 191 -5.72 -5.32 -0.57
C ALA A 191 -4.68 -5.80 -1.59
N ALA A 192 -4.00 -4.90 -2.30
CA ALA A 192 -2.94 -5.23 -3.25
C ALA A 192 -1.84 -6.11 -2.63
N VAL A 193 -1.51 -5.96 -1.34
CA VAL A 193 -0.49 -6.80 -0.70
C VAL A 193 -0.90 -8.27 -0.65
N TYR A 194 -2.19 -8.56 -0.50
CA TYR A 194 -2.70 -9.93 -0.50
C TYR A 194 -2.58 -10.57 -1.90
N ALA A 195 -2.95 -9.84 -2.96
CA ALA A 195 -2.70 -10.29 -4.33
C ALA A 195 -1.20 -10.44 -4.63
N GLY A 196 -0.38 -9.49 -4.15
CA GLY A 196 1.07 -9.52 -4.29
C GLY A 196 1.71 -10.74 -3.63
N VAL A 197 1.26 -11.14 -2.44
CA VAL A 197 1.70 -12.38 -1.78
C VAL A 197 1.37 -13.60 -2.63
N ARG A 198 0.15 -13.70 -3.18
CA ARG A 198 -0.25 -14.83 -4.04
C ARG A 198 0.68 -14.95 -5.24
N ARG A 199 1.00 -13.84 -5.91
CA ARG A 199 1.97 -13.82 -7.02
C ARG A 199 3.40 -14.14 -6.56
N ALA A 200 3.82 -13.61 -5.41
CA ALA A 200 5.16 -13.84 -4.87
C ALA A 200 5.40 -15.32 -4.48
N VAL A 201 4.36 -16.03 -4.02
CA VAL A 201 4.41 -17.48 -3.80
C VAL A 201 4.52 -18.22 -5.14
N GLN A 202 3.71 -17.84 -6.14
CA GLN A 202 3.77 -18.45 -7.48
C GLN A 202 5.14 -18.27 -8.16
N SER A 203 5.76 -17.10 -8.00
CA SER A 203 7.09 -16.79 -8.54
C SER A 203 8.25 -17.30 -7.66
N LYS A 204 7.95 -17.96 -6.53
CA LYS A 204 8.93 -18.43 -5.53
C LYS A 204 9.76 -17.31 -4.89
N ALA A 205 9.32 -16.05 -4.96
CA ALA A 205 9.90 -14.97 -4.16
C ALA A 205 9.59 -15.16 -2.66
N ILE A 206 8.45 -15.80 -2.35
CA ILE A 206 8.09 -16.31 -1.02
C ILE A 206 8.01 -17.83 -1.08
N GLY A 207 8.68 -18.51 -0.16
CA GLY A 207 8.61 -19.95 0.05
C GLY A 207 7.37 -20.36 0.87
N THR A 208 6.94 -21.61 0.73
CA THR A 208 5.69 -22.11 1.35
C THR A 208 5.76 -22.25 2.87
N ASN A 209 6.96 -22.23 3.45
CA ASN A 209 7.20 -22.41 4.89
C ASN A 209 7.62 -21.11 5.59
N GLU A 210 7.55 -19.97 4.89
CA GLU A 210 7.96 -18.68 5.44
C GLU A 210 6.81 -18.00 6.20
N ARG A 211 7.14 -17.38 7.34
CA ARG A 211 6.26 -16.50 8.09
C ARG A 211 6.24 -15.13 7.43
N VAL A 212 5.07 -14.72 6.93
CA VAL A 212 4.88 -13.48 6.17
C VAL A 212 3.98 -12.53 6.94
N ALA A 213 4.42 -11.27 7.11
CA ALA A 213 3.58 -10.20 7.62
C ALA A 213 3.09 -9.29 6.47
N LEU A 214 1.77 -9.06 6.40
CA LEU A 214 1.15 -8.18 5.41
C LEU A 214 0.80 -6.85 6.08
N LEU A 215 1.33 -5.74 5.57
CA LEU A 215 0.95 -4.41 6.06
C LEU A 215 -0.32 -3.92 5.36
N ILE A 216 -1.44 -3.96 6.07
CA ILE A 216 -2.73 -3.44 5.60
C ILE A 216 -2.83 -1.95 5.95
N THR A 217 -2.49 -1.10 4.98
CA THR A 217 -2.24 0.34 5.18
C THR A 217 -3.52 1.20 5.24
N GLY A 218 -4.67 0.68 4.82
CA GLY A 218 -5.90 1.44 4.70
C GLY A 218 -7.15 0.59 4.92
N ASN A 219 -8.10 1.17 5.66
CA ASN A 219 -9.39 0.56 5.96
C ASN A 219 -10.33 0.62 4.74
N GLY A 220 -11.05 -0.47 4.46
CA GLY A 220 -11.96 -0.58 3.32
C GLY A 220 -13.11 0.45 3.29
N LEU A 221 -13.47 1.04 4.44
CA LEU A 221 -14.47 2.11 4.51
C LEU A 221 -14.03 3.41 3.81
N LYS A 222 -12.74 3.56 3.49
CA LYS A 222 -12.24 4.69 2.69
C LYS A 222 -12.63 4.61 1.22
N ASP A 223 -12.97 3.42 0.71
CA ASP A 223 -13.37 3.22 -0.68
C ASP A 223 -14.45 2.13 -0.82
N VAL A 224 -15.64 2.47 -0.30
CA VAL A 224 -16.82 1.60 -0.39
C VAL A 224 -17.28 1.36 -1.83
N ARG A 225 -17.00 2.28 -2.77
CA ARG A 225 -17.39 2.12 -4.18
C ARG A 225 -16.64 0.94 -4.79
N ARG A 226 -15.30 0.90 -4.68
CA ARG A 226 -14.50 -0.21 -5.19
C ARG A 226 -14.79 -1.52 -4.45
N ALA A 227 -15.07 -1.46 -3.15
CA ALA A 227 -15.52 -2.62 -2.40
C ALA A 227 -16.84 -3.20 -2.96
N GLN A 228 -17.81 -2.36 -3.29
CA GLN A 228 -19.07 -2.79 -3.89
C GLN A 228 -18.89 -3.39 -5.30
N GLU A 229 -18.01 -2.81 -6.11
CA GLU A 229 -17.67 -3.35 -7.44
C GLU A 229 -17.03 -4.74 -7.37
N SER A 230 -16.37 -5.08 -6.26
CA SER A 230 -15.69 -6.37 -6.05
C SER A 230 -16.60 -7.54 -5.70
N VAL A 231 -17.88 -7.29 -5.41
CA VAL A 231 -18.84 -8.30 -4.95
C VAL A 231 -20.16 -8.21 -5.69
N SER A 232 -20.92 -9.31 -5.72
CA SER A 232 -22.33 -9.25 -6.13
C SER A 232 -23.13 -8.48 -5.09
N GLY A 233 -24.04 -7.60 -5.55
CA GLY A 233 -24.94 -6.87 -4.67
C GLY A 233 -25.86 -7.77 -3.85
N GLY A 234 -26.47 -7.20 -2.80
CA GLY A 234 -27.39 -7.92 -1.94
C GLY A 234 -28.63 -8.44 -2.68
N LEU A 235 -29.10 -9.62 -2.28
CA LEU A 235 -30.33 -10.22 -2.81
C LEU A 235 -31.54 -9.40 -2.36
N ARG A 236 -32.38 -8.99 -3.30
CA ARG A 236 -33.65 -8.31 -3.01
C ARG A 236 -34.74 -9.36 -2.82
N VAL A 237 -35.44 -9.29 -1.69
CA VAL A 237 -36.50 -10.23 -1.31
C VAL A 237 -37.76 -9.48 -0.88
N GLN A 238 -38.91 -10.11 -1.08
CA GLN A 238 -40.19 -9.67 -0.50
C GLN A 238 -40.23 -10.06 1.00
N PRO A 239 -41.07 -9.41 1.84
CA PRO A 239 -41.16 -9.70 3.27
C PRO A 239 -41.92 -11.01 3.56
N ASN A 240 -41.48 -12.12 2.95
CA ASN A 240 -42.02 -13.45 3.15
C ASN A 240 -40.94 -14.54 2.97
N ILE A 241 -41.13 -15.67 3.66
CA ILE A 241 -40.16 -16.78 3.70
C ILE A 241 -39.94 -17.41 2.31
N ALA A 242 -40.98 -17.46 1.47
CA ALA A 242 -40.88 -18.05 0.13
C ALA A 242 -39.89 -17.27 -0.76
N SER A 243 -39.97 -15.95 -0.77
CA SER A 243 -39.05 -15.08 -1.51
C SER A 243 -37.61 -15.21 -1.02
N ILE A 244 -37.40 -15.37 0.30
CA ILE A 244 -36.08 -15.59 0.89
C ILE A 244 -35.51 -16.94 0.45
N ARG A 245 -36.29 -18.03 0.55
CA ARG A 245 -35.84 -19.37 0.12
C ARG A 245 -35.49 -19.40 -1.36
N GLN A 246 -36.32 -18.77 -2.20
CA GLN A 246 -36.05 -18.65 -3.64
C GLN A 246 -34.76 -17.89 -3.91
N ALA A 247 -34.55 -16.74 -3.26
CA ALA A 247 -33.35 -15.93 -3.45
C ALA A 247 -32.07 -16.65 -2.99
N LEU A 248 -32.14 -17.38 -1.87
CA LEU A 248 -31.04 -18.18 -1.34
C LEU A 248 -30.86 -19.54 -2.03
N ARG A 249 -31.74 -19.89 -2.99
CA ARG A 249 -31.76 -21.21 -3.66
C ARG A 249 -31.86 -22.37 -2.66
N LEU A 250 -32.63 -22.18 -1.60
CA LEU A 250 -32.93 -23.19 -0.60
C LEU A 250 -34.17 -23.98 -1.03
N ASN A 251 -34.06 -25.31 -1.07
CA ASN A 251 -35.19 -26.21 -1.31
C ASN A 251 -36.19 -26.19 -0.15
#